data_AF-A0A3D9XTA4-F1
#
_entry.id   AF-A0A3D9XTA4-F1
#
_cell.length_a   1.000
_cell.length_b   1.000
_cell.length_c   1.000
_cell.angle_alpha   90.00
_cell.angle_beta   90.00
_cell.angle_gamma   90.00
#
_symmetry.space_group_name_H-M   'P 1'
#
loop_
_entity.id
_entity.type
_entity.pdbx_description
1 polymer ?
#
loop_
_entity_poly.entity_id
_entity_poly.type
_entity_poly.pdbx_seq_one_letter_code
_entity_poly.pdbx_strand_id
1 'polypeptide(L)' 'MVKLKLGPIADDKPVKLTVELPAALFRNLVAYGQILGQESGGPPVVPAKLVVPMLERFVSTDRGFAKAKRARKADNAG' A
#
# COMPACT_ATOMS: atom_id res chain seq x y z
N MET A 1 40.74 6.80 1.72
CA MET A 1 39.41 7.32 1.30
C MET A 1 38.33 6.58 2.07
N VAL A 2 37.45 7.30 2.76
CA VAL A 2 36.38 6.67 3.57
C VAL A 2 35.26 6.24 2.63
N LYS A 3 35.02 4.93 2.52
CA LYS A 3 33.89 4.36 1.78
C LYS A 3 32.64 4.51 2.64
N LEU A 4 31.74 5.42 2.25
CA LEU A 4 30.45 5.57 2.93
C LEU A 4 29.68 4.25 2.83
N LYS A 5 29.09 3.82 3.95
CA LYS A 5 28.31 2.56 4.04
C LYS A 5 26.95 2.66 3.36
N LEU A 6 26.52 3.86 2.98
CA LEU A 6 25.29 4.08 2.24
C LEU A 6 25.58 3.90 0.75
N GLY A 7 24.97 2.87 0.15
CA GLY A 7 24.87 2.76 -1.30
C GLY A 7 23.91 3.81 -1.87
N PRO A 8 23.73 3.86 -3.20
CA PRO A 8 22.74 4.72 -3.83
C PRO A 8 21.37 4.53 -3.17
N ILE A 9 20.73 5.65 -2.79
CA ILE A 9 19.36 5.63 -2.28
C ILE A 9 18.45 5.17 -3.43
N ALA A 10 17.58 4.21 -3.17
CA ALA A 10 16.60 3.75 -4.15
C ALA A 10 15.75 4.95 -4.61
N ASP A 11 15.71 5.18 -5.92
CA ASP A 11 14.84 6.17 -6.53
C ASP A 11 13.44 5.55 -6.65
N ASP A 12 12.75 5.46 -5.51
CA ASP A 12 11.36 4.99 -5.44
C ASP A 12 10.44 6.05 -6.05
N LYS A 13 10.41 6.11 -7.39
CA LYS A 13 9.54 7.03 -8.11
C LYS A 13 8.08 6.65 -7.88
N PRO A 14 7.27 7.52 -7.24
CA PRO A 14 5.87 7.20 -7.02
C PRO A 14 5.12 7.16 -8.35
N VAL A 15 4.35 6.09 -8.55
CA VAL A 15 3.44 5.97 -9.70
C VAL A 15 2.07 6.52 -9.30
N LYS A 16 1.55 7.48 -10.06
CA LYS A 16 0.19 8.00 -9.86
C LYS A 16 -0.81 7.10 -10.56
N LEU A 17 -1.85 6.68 -9.83
CA LEU A 17 -2.98 5.92 -10.36
C LEU A 17 -4.27 6.68 -10.07
N THR A 18 -5.11 6.86 -11.09
CA THR A 18 -6.48 7.36 -10.93
C THR A 18 -7.43 6.18 -10.89
N VAL A 19 -8.32 6.13 -9.90
CA VAL A 19 -9.30 5.05 -9.73
C VAL A 19 -10.70 5.63 -9.56
N GLU A 20 -11.69 4.95 -10.14
CA GLU A 20 -13.11 5.21 -9.87
C GLU A 20 -13.61 4.22 -8.82
N LEU A 21 -14.37 4.72 -7.85
CA LEU A 21 -14.91 3.91 -6.76
C LEU A 21 -16.44 3.94 -6.79
N PRO A 22 -17.11 2.80 -6.53
CA PRO A 22 -18.54 2.81 -6.27
C PRO A 22 -18.86 3.77 -5.11
N ALA A 23 -19.95 4.54 -5.24
CA ALA A 23 -20.33 5.53 -4.23
C ALA A 23 -20.50 4.93 -2.83
N ALA A 24 -21.01 3.69 -2.75
CA ALA A 24 -21.13 2.97 -1.48
C ALA A 24 -19.76 2.71 -0.83
N LEU A 25 -18.75 2.32 -1.62
CA LEU A 25 -17.40 2.09 -1.11
C LEU A 25 -16.76 3.40 -0.63
N PHE A 26 -16.93 4.50 -1.37
CA PHE A 26 -16.43 5.80 -0.92
C PHE A 26 -17.03 6.22 0.42
N ARG A 27 -18.35 6.07 0.61
CA ARG A 27 -19.00 6.36 1.91
C ARG A 27 -18.45 5.50 3.04
N ASN A 28 -18.21 4.22 2.79
CA ASN A 28 -17.62 3.32 3.79
C ASN A 28 -16.19 3.75 4.17
N LEU A 29 -15.37 4.18 3.19
CA LEU A 29 -14.03 4.69 3.46
C LEU A 29 -14.04 6.00 4.26
N VAL A 30 -15.02 6.88 4.02
CA VAL A 30 -15.21 8.09 4.84
C VAL A 30 -15.53 7.72 6.28
N ALA A 31 -16.49 6.82 6.50
CA ALA A 31 -16.86 6.37 7.84
C ALA A 31 -15.68 5.68 8.56
N TYR A 32 -14.95 4.82 7.84
CA TYR A 32 -13.75 4.16 8.36
C TYR A 32 -12.69 5.18 8.81
N GLY A 33 -12.43 6.20 7.99
CA GLY A 33 -11.48 7.25 8.32
C GLY A 33 -11.87 8.10 9.52
N GLN A 34 -13.17 8.32 9.72
CA GLN A 34 -13.70 8.98 10.91
C GLN A 34 -13.46 8.16 12.18
N ILE A 35 -13.83 6.88 12.16
CA ILE A 35 -13.64 5.96 13.29
C ILE A 35 -12.15 5.86 13.63
N LEU A 36 -11.29 5.64 12.64
CA LEU A 36 -9.85 5.50 12.84
C LEU A 36 -9.22 6.76 13.47
N GLY A 37 -9.65 7.95 13.01
CA GLY A 37 -9.21 9.22 13.60
C GLY A 37 -9.60 9.32 15.07
N GLN A 38 -10.86 9.03 15.38
CA GLN A 38 -11.38 9.05 16.75
C GLN A 38 -10.63 8.09 17.67
N GLU A 39 -10.43 6.83 17.25
CA GLU A 39 -9.69 5.82 18.02
C GLU A 39 -8.23 6.23 18.27
N SER A 40 -7.63 6.94 17.31
CA SER A 40 -6.25 7.42 17.41
C SER A 40 -6.10 8.75 18.16
N GLY A 41 -7.21 9.34 18.66
CA GLY A 41 -7.24 10.67 19.27
C GLY A 41 -6.90 11.81 18.30
N GLY A 42 -7.05 11.58 17.00
CA GLY A 42 -6.67 12.49 15.93
C GLY A 42 -7.83 12.90 15.02
N PRO A 43 -7.56 13.74 14.02
CA PRO A 43 -8.57 14.11 13.03
C PRO A 43 -8.96 12.92 12.14
N PRO A 44 -10.15 12.94 11.51
CA PRO A 44 -10.54 11.93 10.52
C PRO A 44 -9.50 11.74 9.42
N VAL A 45 -9.23 10.48 9.06
CA VAL A 45 -8.34 10.14 7.95
C VAL A 45 -9.12 10.21 6.65
N VAL A 46 -8.63 10.97 5.67
CA VAL A 46 -9.30 11.08 4.36
C VAL A 46 -9.20 9.75 3.58
N PRO A 47 -10.23 9.37 2.79
CA PRO A 47 -10.26 8.09 2.07
C PRO A 47 -9.00 7.77 1.27
N ALA A 48 -8.44 8.74 0.54
CA ALA A 48 -7.25 8.55 -0.29
C ALA A 48 -6.01 8.09 0.52
N LYS A 49 -5.89 8.52 1.79
CA LYS A 49 -4.78 8.11 2.67
C LYS A 49 -4.95 6.69 3.22
N LEU A 50 -6.16 6.11 3.13
CA LEU A 50 -6.43 4.73 3.53
C LEU A 50 -6.04 3.72 2.45
N VAL A 51 -6.21 4.09 1.18
CA VAL A 51 -6.09 3.16 0.04
C VAL A 51 -4.72 2.49 -0.02
N VAL A 52 -3.63 3.27 0.05
CA VAL A 52 -2.27 2.73 -0.05
C VAL A 52 -1.95 1.72 1.06
N PRO A 53 -2.06 2.05 2.37
CA PRO A 53 -1.75 1.10 3.43
C PRO A 53 -2.70 -0.11 3.45
N MET A 54 -3.97 0.05 3.06
CA MET A 54 -4.89 -1.09 2.92
C MET A 54 -4.45 -2.05 1.82
N LEU A 55 -4.04 -1.54 0.66
CA LEU A 55 -3.55 -2.37 -0.46
C LEU A 55 -2.22 -3.04 -0.11
N GLU A 56 -1.30 -2.33 0.52
CA GLU A 56 -0.05 -2.92 1.02
C GLU A 56 -0.32 -4.06 2.00
N ARG A 57 -1.23 -3.85 2.96
CA ARG A 57 -1.62 -4.89 3.91
C ARG A 57 -2.27 -6.08 3.22
N PHE A 58 -3.15 -5.84 2.25
CA PHE A 58 -3.80 -6.90 1.48
C PHE A 58 -2.76 -7.75 0.73
N VAL A 59 -1.92 -7.12 -0.09
CA VAL A 59 -0.92 -7.80 -0.91
C VAL A 59 0.15 -8.53 -0.06
N SER A 60 0.57 -7.94 1.05
CA SER A 60 1.56 -8.55 1.94
C SER A 60 1.04 -9.77 2.70
N THR A 61 -0.27 -9.84 2.95
CA THR A 61 -0.87 -10.93 3.74
C THR A 61 -1.49 -12.04 2.88
N ASP A 62 -1.70 -11.79 1.58
CA ASP A 62 -2.20 -12.80 0.64
C ASP A 62 -1.13 -13.87 0.34
N ARG A 63 -1.27 -15.04 0.99
CA ARG A 63 -0.38 -16.20 0.79
C ARG A 63 -0.50 -16.79 -0.61
N GLY A 64 -1.69 -16.75 -1.22
CA GLY A 64 -1.93 -17.25 -2.57
C GLY A 64 -1.15 -16.43 -3.59
N PHE A 65 -1.26 -15.11 -3.49
CA PHE A 65 -0.45 -14.17 -4.26
C PHE A 65 1.05 -14.39 -4.03
N ALA A 66 1.49 -14.51 -2.77
CA ALA A 66 2.90 -14.72 -2.46
C ALA A 66 3.45 -16.01 -3.08
N LYS A 67 2.69 -17.11 -3.10
CA LYS A 67 3.08 -18.37 -3.75
C LYS A 67 3.19 -18.20 -5.27
N ALA A 68 2.19 -17.62 -5.91
CA ALA A 68 2.17 -17.40 -7.36
C ALA A 68 3.31 -16.48 -7.82
N LYS A 69 3.58 -15.39 -7.08
CA LYS A 69 4.67 -14.46 -7.34
C LYS A 69 6.05 -15.14 -7.29
N ARG A 70 6.26 -16.07 -6.34
CA ARG A 70 7.51 -16.84 -6.24
C ARG A 70 7.68 -17.82 -7.38
N ALA A 71 6.62 -18.53 -7.78
CA ALA A 71 6.64 -19.46 -8.91
C ALA A 71 7.05 -18.74 -10.20
N ARG A 72 6.40 -17.62 -10.54
CA ARG A 72 6.78 -16.81 -11.71
C ARG A 72 8.23 -16.31 -11.68
N LYS A 73 8.77 -15.99 -10.49
CA LYS A 73 10.17 -15.55 -10.37
C LYS A 73 11.15 -16.69 -10.67
N ALA A 74 10.80 -17.92 -10.28
CA ALA A 74 11.60 -19.10 -10.61
C ALA A 74 11.55 -19.41 -12.12
N ASP A 75 10.37 -19.30 -12.74
CA ASP A 75 10.20 -19.52 -14.18
C ASP A 75 11.00 -18.52 -15.03
N ASN A 76 11.09 -17.25 -14.62
CA ASN A 76 11.88 -16.23 -15.32
C ASN A 76 13.40 -16.35 -15.13
N ALA A 77 13.86 -17.23 -14.23
CA ALA A 77 15.28 -17.42 -13.90
C ALA A 77 15.86 -18.73 -14.46
N GLY A 78 15.03 -19.56 -15.10
CA GLY A 78 15.43 -20.76 -15.85
C GLY A 78 15.38 -20.53 -17.35
#